data_AF-A0A8J2YVY7-F1
#
_entry.id   AF-A0A8J2YVY7-F1
#
_cell.length_a   1.000
_cell.length_b   1.000
_cell.length_c   1.000
_cell.angle_alpha   90.00
_cell.angle_beta   90.00
_cell.angle_gamma   90.00
#
_symmetry.space_group_name_H-M   'P 1'
#
loop_
_entity.id
_entity.type
_entity.pdbx_description
1 polymer ?
#
loop_
_entity_poly.entity_id
_entity_poly.type
_entity_poly.pdbx_seq_one_letter_code
_entity_poly.pdbx_strand_id
1 'polypeptide(L)'
;MSRQGTAARIGLFIWLLAAVWPLTGRATENLLDSQAPYWEAGPRDPKLSNACSLGRFNERQMGRYIVRLHAKAGGAAVLGVAKGTGLNLWDPDRLAVKTEDYLFRQDGTSACEVFVGGRQPLLPGQTPPGQSSPRQPGTPAGPQAPGSPAAPSPQQAVPGASPQNGPPT
;
A
#
# COMPACT_ATOMS: atom_id res chain seq x y z
N MET A 1 -77.00 45.78 5.83
CA MET A 1 -76.44 45.76 7.20
C MET A 1 -75.39 44.66 7.29
N SER A 2 -74.24 45.03 7.85
CA SER A 2 -72.94 44.37 7.84
C SER A 2 -72.84 43.01 8.55
N ARG A 3 -71.85 42.20 8.11
CA ARG A 3 -70.95 41.30 8.87
C ARG A 3 -70.03 40.59 7.85
N GLN A 4 -68.77 41.00 7.64
CA GLN A 4 -67.55 40.55 8.36
C GLN A 4 -67.61 39.05 8.71
N GLY A 5 -66.70 38.14 8.32
CA GLY A 5 -65.37 38.22 7.72
C GLY A 5 -64.51 37.15 8.39
N THR A 6 -63.96 36.19 7.65
CA THR A 6 -62.86 35.34 8.16
C THR A 6 -62.02 34.80 7.01
N ALA A 7 -60.84 35.39 6.86
CA ALA A 7 -59.79 34.91 5.98
C ALA A 7 -59.08 33.73 6.65
N ALA A 8 -59.11 32.56 6.03
CA ALA A 8 -58.21 31.45 6.37
C ALA A 8 -57.13 31.38 5.28
N ARG A 9 -55.97 31.96 5.59
CA ARG A 9 -54.74 31.82 4.79
C ARG A 9 -54.23 30.39 4.96
N ILE A 10 -54.40 29.57 3.93
CA ILE A 10 -53.80 28.24 3.85
C ILE A 10 -52.30 28.43 3.63
N GLY A 11 -51.53 28.10 4.67
CA GLY A 11 -50.09 28.17 4.71
C GLY A 11 -49.45 27.19 3.72
N LEU A 12 -48.56 27.74 2.91
CA LEU A 12 -47.63 27.03 2.04
C LEU A 12 -46.63 26.25 2.90
N PHE A 13 -46.89 24.96 3.15
CA PHE A 13 -45.91 24.05 3.75
C PHE A 13 -44.83 23.72 2.72
N ILE A 14 -43.82 24.59 2.61
CA ILE A 14 -42.57 24.29 1.90
C ILE A 14 -41.82 23.25 2.74
N TRP A 15 -41.93 21.97 2.34
CA TRP A 15 -41.02 20.92 2.76
C TRP A 15 -39.63 21.19 2.18
N LEU A 16 -38.82 21.96 2.89
CA LEU A 16 -37.36 22.01 2.72
C LEU A 16 -36.77 20.73 3.34
N LEU A 17 -36.90 19.60 2.63
CA LEU A 17 -36.00 18.47 2.83
C LEU A 17 -34.65 18.90 2.27
N ALA A 18 -33.82 19.46 3.14
CA ALA A 18 -32.39 19.58 2.89
C ALA A 18 -31.86 18.17 2.63
N ALA A 19 -31.67 17.83 1.37
CA ALA A 19 -30.98 16.62 0.95
C ALA A 19 -29.52 16.76 1.39
N VAL A 20 -29.23 16.34 2.62
CA VAL A 20 -27.87 16.14 3.11
C VAL A 20 -27.33 14.94 2.35
N TRP A 21 -26.82 15.16 1.14
CA TRP A 21 -26.05 14.15 0.44
C TRP A 21 -24.79 13.90 1.26
N PRO A 22 -24.56 12.68 1.76
CA PRO A 22 -23.30 12.40 2.42
C PRO A 22 -22.20 12.58 1.38
N LEU A 23 -21.28 13.51 1.65
CA LEU A 23 -19.97 13.52 1.02
C LEU A 23 -19.28 12.23 1.45
N THR A 24 -19.50 11.14 0.70
CA THR A 24 -18.77 9.90 0.91
C THR A 24 -17.34 10.15 0.46
N GLY A 25 -16.50 10.64 1.37
CA GLY A 25 -15.06 10.64 1.18
C GLY A 25 -14.61 9.20 0.88
N ARG A 26 -13.87 9.01 -0.21
CA ARG A 26 -13.31 7.68 -0.50
C ARG A 26 -12.21 7.40 0.50
N ALA A 27 -12.38 6.34 1.29
CA ALA A 27 -11.42 5.95 2.31
C ALA A 27 -10.10 5.50 1.66
N THR A 28 -8.99 5.92 2.27
CA THR A 28 -7.67 5.34 2.01
C THR A 28 -7.61 3.94 2.61
N GLU A 29 -7.21 2.96 1.81
CA GLU A 29 -7.00 1.59 2.24
C GLU A 29 -5.50 1.31 2.38
N ASN A 30 -5.07 0.95 3.59
CA ASN A 30 -3.69 0.53 3.84
C ASN A 30 -3.55 -0.97 3.60
N LEU A 31 -2.83 -1.33 2.55
CA LEU A 31 -2.67 -2.70 2.06
C LEU A 31 -1.54 -3.45 2.77
N LEU A 32 -0.52 -2.71 3.21
CA LEU A 32 0.62 -3.24 3.95
C LEU A 32 1.15 -2.18 4.92
N ASP A 33 1.46 -2.64 6.13
CA ASP A 33 2.21 -1.89 7.12
C ASP A 33 3.50 -2.66 7.47
N SER A 34 4.67 -2.06 7.26
CA SER A 34 5.96 -2.74 7.39
C SER A 34 7.07 -1.84 7.93
N GLN A 35 8.06 -2.47 8.56
CA GLN A 35 9.29 -1.82 9.02
C GLN A 35 10.38 -1.78 7.94
N ALA A 36 10.15 -2.36 6.77
CA ALA A 36 11.09 -2.31 5.65
C ALA A 36 11.19 -0.90 5.06
N PRO A 37 12.34 -0.51 4.49
CA PRO A 37 12.49 0.69 3.68
C PRO A 37 11.88 0.54 2.27
N TYR A 38 11.56 1.66 1.62
CA TYR A 38 10.90 1.65 0.31
C TYR A 38 11.64 0.92 -0.80
N TRP A 39 12.97 0.87 -0.77
CA TRP A 39 13.75 0.26 -1.86
C TRP A 39 13.65 -1.27 -1.83
N GLU A 40 13.17 -1.85 -0.73
CA GLU A 40 12.85 -3.28 -0.63
C GLU A 40 11.48 -3.60 -1.23
N ALA A 41 10.64 -2.59 -1.47
CA ALA A 41 9.31 -2.77 -2.06
C ALA A 41 9.36 -3.13 -3.56
N GLY A 42 10.52 -2.98 -4.20
CA GLY A 42 10.75 -3.36 -5.61
C GLY A 42 11.87 -2.53 -6.24
N PRO A 43 12.48 -2.98 -7.36
CA PRO A 43 13.35 -2.14 -8.17
C PRO A 43 12.61 -0.92 -8.72
N ARG A 44 13.30 0.22 -8.77
CA ARG A 44 12.83 1.43 -9.43
C ARG A 44 12.89 1.24 -10.95
N ASP A 45 11.78 1.50 -11.64
CA ASP A 45 11.76 1.53 -13.10
C ASP A 45 12.02 2.96 -13.60
N PRO A 46 13.13 3.22 -14.33
CA PRO A 46 13.46 4.57 -14.78
C PRO A 46 12.51 5.09 -15.86
N LYS A 47 11.99 4.22 -16.73
CA LYS A 47 11.08 4.61 -17.81
C LYS A 47 9.72 5.00 -17.24
N LEU A 48 9.17 4.19 -16.33
CA LEU A 48 7.90 4.47 -15.67
C LEU A 48 8.02 5.66 -14.71
N SER A 49 9.14 5.81 -14.00
CA SER A 49 9.37 7.00 -13.17
C SER A 49 9.39 8.28 -14.00
N ASN A 50 10.03 8.26 -15.19
CA ASN A 50 10.00 9.39 -16.11
C ASN A 50 8.60 9.65 -16.67
N ALA A 51 7.82 8.61 -16.98
CA ALA A 51 6.43 8.80 -17.40
C ALA A 51 5.58 9.39 -16.26
N CYS A 52 5.79 8.94 -15.02
CA CYS A 52 5.08 9.44 -13.85
C CYS A 52 5.39 10.91 -13.55
N SER A 53 6.65 11.32 -13.64
CA SER A 53 7.05 12.72 -13.43
C SER A 53 6.46 13.67 -14.49
N LEU A 54 6.07 13.13 -15.64
CA LEU A 54 5.38 13.83 -16.71
C LEU A 54 3.84 13.72 -16.64
N GLY A 55 3.29 13.05 -15.62
CA GLY A 55 1.84 12.86 -15.46
C GLY A 55 1.23 11.83 -16.43
N ARG A 56 2.05 10.94 -16.99
CA ARG A 56 1.66 9.94 -18.00
C ARG A 56 1.65 8.50 -17.49
N PHE A 57 1.92 8.30 -16.20
CA PHE A 57 1.85 6.99 -15.54
C PHE A 57 1.69 7.21 -14.04
N ASN A 58 0.45 7.28 -13.55
CA ASN A 58 0.13 7.78 -12.20
C ASN A 58 -1.04 7.00 -11.58
N GLU A 59 -1.33 7.23 -10.30
CA GLU A 59 -2.58 6.77 -9.72
C GLU A 59 -3.77 7.56 -10.30
N ARG A 60 -4.89 6.88 -10.59
CA ARG A 60 -6.15 7.57 -10.92
C ARG A 60 -6.70 8.34 -9.73
N GLN A 61 -6.52 7.78 -8.52
CA GLN A 61 -6.91 8.37 -7.26
C GLN A 61 -5.73 8.21 -6.31
N MET A 62 -4.91 9.27 -6.23
CA MET A 62 -3.72 9.30 -5.38
C MET A 62 -4.06 8.93 -3.93
N GLY A 63 -3.30 8.00 -3.35
CA GLY A 63 -3.45 7.60 -1.95
C GLY A 63 -4.74 6.84 -1.64
N ARG A 64 -5.47 6.35 -2.65
CA ARG A 64 -6.61 5.45 -2.44
C ARG A 64 -6.16 4.12 -1.85
N TYR A 65 -5.07 3.59 -2.38
CA TYR A 65 -4.44 2.35 -1.95
C TYR A 65 -3.00 2.66 -1.57
N ILE A 66 -2.60 2.35 -0.35
CA ILE A 66 -1.27 2.69 0.13
C ILE A 66 -0.55 1.52 0.77
N VAL A 67 0.77 1.63 0.81
CA VAL A 67 1.67 0.84 1.65
C VAL A 67 2.45 1.79 2.54
N ARG A 68 2.45 1.52 3.85
CA ARG A 68 3.18 2.31 4.85
C ARG A 68 4.47 1.60 5.25
N LEU A 69 5.58 2.29 5.08
CA LEU A 69 6.93 1.79 5.33
C LEU A 69 7.60 2.69 6.38
N HIS A 70 7.88 2.11 7.54
CA HIS A 70 8.36 2.87 8.70
C HIS A 70 9.87 2.99 8.78
N ALA A 71 10.61 2.01 8.25
CA ALA A 71 12.07 1.98 8.14
C ALA A 71 12.86 2.65 9.28
N LYS A 72 13.30 1.85 10.27
CA LYS A 72 13.98 2.36 11.47
C LYS A 72 15.25 3.19 11.21
N ALA A 73 15.92 2.98 10.08
CA ALA A 73 17.22 3.59 9.75
C ALA A 73 17.19 4.46 8.47
N GLY A 74 16.01 5.02 8.13
CA GLY A 74 15.81 5.81 6.92
C GLY A 74 15.18 5.01 5.78
N GLY A 75 14.59 5.71 4.81
CA GLY A 75 13.79 5.07 3.76
C GLY A 75 12.32 4.85 4.11
N ALA A 76 11.84 5.54 5.17
CA ALA A 76 10.43 5.56 5.50
C ALA A 76 9.65 6.25 4.38
N ALA A 77 8.52 5.66 3.98
CA ALA A 77 7.69 6.20 2.91
C ALA A 77 6.25 5.74 3.03
N VAL A 78 5.34 6.50 2.43
CA VAL A 78 4.02 6.01 2.05
C VAL A 78 4.03 5.90 0.53
N LEU A 79 3.76 4.71 0.02
CA LEU A 79 3.71 4.45 -1.41
C LEU A 79 2.26 4.29 -1.83
N GLY A 80 1.86 4.97 -2.91
CA GLY A 80 0.59 4.72 -3.59
C GLY A 80 0.64 3.43 -4.38
N VAL A 81 -0.51 2.79 -4.63
CA VAL A 81 -0.59 1.48 -5.29
C VAL A 81 -1.57 1.50 -6.45
N ALA A 82 -1.13 0.96 -7.59
CA ALA A 82 -1.98 0.64 -8.72
C ALA A 82 -1.59 -0.72 -9.34
N LYS A 83 -2.51 -1.37 -10.05
CA LYS A 83 -2.23 -2.64 -10.74
C LYS A 83 -2.21 -2.46 -12.25
N GLY A 84 -1.35 -3.20 -12.93
CA GLY A 84 -1.33 -3.27 -14.40
C GLY A 84 -2.60 -3.81 -15.03
N THR A 85 -3.49 -4.43 -14.24
CA THR A 85 -4.86 -4.78 -14.68
C THR A 85 -5.76 -3.56 -14.90
N GLY A 86 -5.31 -2.36 -14.50
CA GLY A 86 -6.05 -1.10 -14.60
C GLY A 86 -6.66 -0.62 -13.29
N LEU A 87 -6.49 -1.37 -12.19
CA LEU A 87 -6.95 -0.93 -10.87
C LEU A 87 -6.15 0.31 -10.44
N ASN A 88 -6.86 1.42 -10.21
CA ASN A 88 -6.29 2.70 -9.80
C ASN A 88 -5.16 3.24 -10.70
N LEU A 89 -5.01 2.75 -11.94
CA LEU A 89 -3.88 3.14 -12.80
C LEU A 89 -4.31 4.08 -13.93
N TRP A 90 -3.68 5.26 -14.00
CA TRP A 90 -3.72 6.16 -15.15
C TRP A 90 -2.51 5.91 -16.02
N ASP A 91 -2.73 5.31 -17.19
CA ASP A 91 -1.66 4.90 -18.13
C ASP A 91 -2.15 5.11 -19.58
N PRO A 92 -2.17 6.36 -20.08
CA PRO A 92 -2.59 6.67 -21.45
C PRO A 92 -1.69 6.05 -22.53
N ASP A 93 -0.41 5.79 -22.21
CA ASP A 93 0.58 5.22 -23.14
C ASP A 93 0.61 3.70 -23.15
N ARG A 94 -0.16 3.05 -22.26
CA ARG A 94 -0.23 1.59 -22.12
C ARG A 94 1.14 0.96 -21.82
N LEU A 95 1.90 1.62 -20.94
CA LEU A 95 3.20 1.14 -20.49
C LEU A 95 3.11 -0.04 -19.53
N ALA A 96 1.96 -0.23 -18.87
CA ALA A 96 1.79 -1.25 -17.85
C ALA A 96 1.76 -2.69 -18.39
N VAL A 97 2.41 -3.56 -17.64
CA VAL A 97 2.33 -5.01 -17.75
C VAL A 97 1.21 -5.50 -16.81
N LYS A 98 0.25 -6.25 -17.37
CA LYS A 98 -0.97 -6.66 -16.65
C LYS A 98 -0.73 -7.44 -15.35
N THR A 99 0.40 -8.14 -15.25
CA THR A 99 0.76 -8.99 -14.12
C THR A 99 1.51 -8.27 -13.01
N GLU A 100 1.80 -6.98 -13.19
CA GLU A 100 2.59 -6.20 -12.23
C GLU A 100 1.73 -5.31 -11.33
N ASP A 101 2.29 -5.04 -10.15
CA ASP A 101 1.84 -4.01 -9.23
C ASP A 101 2.85 -2.86 -9.27
N TYR A 102 2.33 -1.64 -9.27
CA TYR A 102 3.09 -0.40 -9.34
C TYR A 102 2.97 0.36 -8.04
N LEU A 103 4.13 0.74 -7.49
CA LEU A 103 4.23 1.51 -6.27
C LEU A 103 4.75 2.91 -6.59
N PHE A 104 4.01 3.92 -6.17
CA PHE A 104 4.28 5.32 -6.49
C PHE A 104 4.81 6.04 -5.27
N ARG A 105 5.99 6.65 -5.38
CA ARG A 105 6.46 7.65 -4.43
C ARG A 105 6.34 9.03 -5.07
N GLN A 106 5.82 9.99 -4.31
CA GLN A 106 5.66 11.39 -4.75
C GLN A 106 4.84 11.51 -6.05
N ASP A 107 3.77 10.72 -6.16
CA ASP A 107 2.83 10.81 -7.29
C ASP A 107 2.30 12.24 -7.46
N GLY A 108 2.02 12.64 -8.70
CA GLY A 108 1.56 13.99 -9.05
C GLY A 108 2.64 15.07 -9.01
N THR A 109 3.91 14.72 -8.79
CA THR A 109 5.04 15.68 -8.76
C THR A 109 6.12 15.32 -9.79
N SER A 110 7.00 16.29 -10.10
CA SER A 110 8.17 16.05 -10.96
C SER A 110 9.21 15.11 -10.34
N ALA A 111 9.12 14.84 -9.03
CA ALA A 111 9.96 13.89 -8.31
C ALA A 111 9.33 12.50 -8.22
N CYS A 112 8.29 12.21 -9.02
CA CYS A 112 7.63 10.92 -8.98
C CYS A 112 8.57 9.77 -9.33
N GLU A 113 8.47 8.69 -8.55
CA GLU A 113 9.21 7.46 -8.74
C GLU A 113 8.26 6.27 -8.72
N VAL A 114 8.49 5.34 -9.65
CA VAL A 114 7.70 4.12 -9.79
C VAL A 114 8.61 2.93 -9.50
N PHE A 115 8.14 2.08 -8.59
CA PHE A 115 8.76 0.80 -8.26
C PHE A 115 7.83 -0.31 -8.74
N VAL A 116 8.43 -1.36 -9.30
CA VAL A 116 7.73 -2.52 -9.86
C VAL A 116 8.04 -3.75 -9.04
N GLY A 117 7.06 -4.64 -8.90
CA GLY A 117 7.32 -6.04 -8.57
C GLY A 117 8.14 -6.24 -7.29
N GLY A 118 7.61 -5.78 -6.15
CA GLY A 118 8.07 -6.28 -4.87
C GLY A 118 8.15 -7.80 -4.90
N ARG A 119 9.25 -8.37 -4.41
CA ARG A 119 9.49 -9.83 -4.42
C ARG A 119 8.42 -10.63 -3.65
N GLN A 120 7.50 -9.93 -2.98
CA GLN A 120 6.24 -10.43 -2.49
C GLN A 120 5.07 -9.61 -3.08
N PRO A 121 3.99 -10.27 -3.57
CA PRO A 121 2.74 -9.60 -3.89
C PRO A 121 2.24 -8.82 -2.65
N LEU A 122 2.10 -7.50 -2.80
CA LEU A 122 1.63 -6.62 -1.72
C LEU A 122 0.10 -6.56 -1.61
N LEU A 123 -0.60 -7.30 -2.49
CA LEU A 123 -2.05 -7.30 -2.62
C LEU A 123 -2.62 -8.71 -2.42
N PRO A 124 -3.66 -8.89 -1.58
CA PRO A 124 -4.35 -10.17 -1.42
C PRO A 124 -4.90 -10.65 -2.77
N GLY A 125 -4.55 -11.89 -3.17
CA GLY A 125 -4.96 -12.48 -4.44
C GLY A 125 -3.88 -13.26 -5.18
N GLN A 126 -2.64 -13.28 -4.69
CA GLN A 126 -1.62 -14.23 -5.11
C GLN A 126 -0.99 -14.87 -3.88
N THR A 127 -1.51 -16.03 -3.48
CA THR A 127 -0.77 -16.97 -2.63
C THR A 127 0.01 -17.89 -3.58
N PRO A 128 1.34 -17.80 -3.68
CA PRO A 128 2.12 -18.95 -4.12
C PRO A 128 1.81 -20.10 -3.14
N PRO A 129 1.59 -21.35 -3.60
CA PRO A 129 1.30 -22.45 -2.69
C PRO A 129 2.50 -22.65 -1.75
N GLY A 130 2.33 -22.30 -0.47
CA GLY A 130 3.28 -22.71 0.58
C GLY A 130 3.79 -21.69 1.58
N GLN A 131 3.27 -20.45 1.68
CA GLN A 131 3.71 -19.55 2.75
C GLN A 131 2.52 -18.99 3.54
N SER A 132 2.30 -19.61 4.71
CA SER A 132 1.41 -19.14 5.75
C SER A 132 1.87 -17.78 6.30
N SER A 133 0.90 -16.88 6.45
CA SER A 133 1.05 -15.60 7.13
C SER A 133 1.55 -15.79 8.57
N PRO A 134 2.48 -14.97 9.11
CA PRO A 134 2.84 -15.04 10.51
C PRO A 134 1.63 -14.69 11.39
N ARG A 135 1.26 -15.64 12.24
CA ARG A 135 0.21 -15.54 13.25
C ARG A 135 0.38 -14.28 14.11
N GLN A 136 -0.66 -13.44 14.20
CA GLN A 136 -0.75 -12.38 15.20
C GLN A 136 -0.55 -12.95 16.62
N PRO A 137 0.23 -12.29 17.50
CA PRO A 137 0.36 -12.69 18.89
C PRO A 137 -0.88 -12.23 19.68
N GLY A 138 -1.69 -13.18 20.16
CA GLY A 138 -2.88 -12.82 20.95
C GLY A 138 -3.82 -13.93 21.41
N THR A 139 -3.40 -15.20 21.50
CA THR A 139 -4.26 -16.23 22.11
C THR A 139 -3.45 -17.15 23.02
N PRO A 140 -3.79 -17.29 24.31
CA PRO A 140 -3.10 -18.21 25.21
C PRO A 140 -3.27 -19.66 24.74
N ALA A 141 -2.17 -20.41 24.77
CA ALA A 141 -2.09 -21.80 24.36
C ALA A 141 -2.75 -22.74 25.39
N GLY A 142 -3.66 -23.60 24.93
CA GLY A 142 -4.04 -24.81 25.63
C GLY A 142 -2.90 -25.85 25.63
N PRO A 143 -2.94 -26.85 26.53
CA PRO A 143 -1.78 -27.66 26.90
C PRO A 143 -1.31 -28.58 25.77
N GLN A 144 0.00 -28.54 25.50
CA GLN A 144 0.70 -29.40 24.55
C GLN A 144 0.97 -30.77 25.17
N ALA A 145 0.61 -31.84 24.45
CA ALA A 145 1.00 -33.21 24.78
C ALA A 145 2.47 -33.47 24.36
N PRO A 146 3.21 -34.34 25.07
CA PRO A 146 4.66 -34.46 24.94
C PRO A 146 5.10 -35.55 23.95
N GLY A 147 6.28 -35.35 23.35
CA GLY A 147 7.16 -36.46 22.99
C GLY A 147 7.66 -36.46 21.54
N SER A 148 8.92 -36.07 21.35
CA SER A 148 10.03 -37.01 21.02
C SER A 148 11.22 -36.31 20.34
N PRO A 149 12.44 -36.86 20.47
CA PRO A 149 13.64 -36.07 20.81
C PRO A 149 14.58 -35.73 19.64
N ALA A 150 15.52 -34.85 20.01
CA ALA A 150 16.58 -34.22 19.23
C ALA A 150 17.56 -35.19 18.56
N ALA A 151 18.09 -34.75 17.41
CA ALA A 151 19.32 -35.26 16.82
C ALA A 151 20.45 -34.20 16.94
N PRO A 152 21.72 -34.61 17.14
CA PRO A 152 22.78 -33.74 17.65
C PRO A 152 23.55 -32.93 16.58
N SER A 153 24.05 -31.79 17.02
CA SER A 153 25.01 -30.90 16.34
C SER A 153 26.39 -31.54 16.13
N PRO A 154 27.09 -31.24 15.03
CA PRO A 154 28.55 -31.33 14.97
C PRO A 154 29.21 -30.02 15.40
N GLN A 155 30.31 -30.17 16.12
CA GLN A 155 31.08 -29.17 16.85
C GLN A 155 31.99 -28.31 15.96
N GLN A 156 32.43 -27.21 16.58
CA GLN A 156 33.33 -26.15 16.18
C GLN A 156 34.69 -26.59 15.60
N ALA A 157 35.21 -25.77 14.68
CA ALA A 157 36.64 -25.53 14.52
C ALA A 157 36.88 -24.01 14.42
N VAL A 158 37.81 -23.50 15.22
CA VAL A 158 38.33 -22.11 15.28
C VAL A 158 39.79 -22.10 14.78
N PRO A 159 40.55 -20.98 14.81
CA PRO A 159 40.62 -19.88 13.84
C PRO A 159 42.03 -19.76 13.18
N GLY A 160 42.19 -18.97 12.10
CA GLY A 160 43.54 -18.55 11.69
C GLY A 160 43.72 -17.86 10.33
N ALA A 161 44.52 -16.78 10.36
CA ALA A 161 45.32 -16.17 9.29
C ALA A 161 44.68 -15.15 8.31
N SER A 162 45.01 -13.87 8.56
CA SER A 162 45.07 -12.76 7.59
C SER A 162 46.06 -13.03 6.44
N PRO A 163 45.90 -12.34 5.30
CA PRO A 163 47.00 -11.48 4.87
C PRO A 163 46.59 -10.09 4.36
N GLN A 164 47.55 -9.18 4.49
CA GLN A 164 47.58 -7.79 4.01
C GLN A 164 47.60 -7.74 2.47
N ASN A 165 46.91 -6.75 1.88
CA ASN A 165 47.22 -6.26 0.54
C ASN A 165 47.13 -4.73 0.55
N GLY A 166 48.26 -4.08 0.27
CA GLY A 166 48.40 -2.62 0.20
C GLY A 166 47.81 -2.02 -1.09
N PRO A 167 47.75 -0.68 -1.19
CA PRO A 167 47.17 0.03 -2.33
C PRO A 167 48.14 0.15 -3.52
N PRO A 168 47.63 0.20 -4.77
CA PRO A 168 48.45 0.55 -5.92
C PRO A 168 48.69 2.06 -6.03
N THR A 169 49.89 2.40 -6.48
CA THR A 169 50.39 3.73 -6.88
C THR A 169 49.69 4.32 -8.09
#